data_AF-A0A372F5F4-F1
#
_entry.id   AF-A0A372F5F4-F1
#
_cell.length_a   1.000
_cell.length_b   1.000
_cell.length_c   1.000
_cell.angle_alpha   90.00
_cell.angle_beta   90.00
_cell.angle_gamma   90.00
#
_symmetry.space_group_name_H-M   'P 1'
#
loop_
_entity.id
_entity.type
_entity.pdbx_description
1 polymer ?
#
loop_
_entity_poly.entity_id
_entity_poly.type
_entity_poly.pdbx_seq_one_letter_code
_entity_poly.pdbx_strand_id
1 'polypeptide(L)'
;MKNHITQIVKRTGEKLRKLFVDGLRDIYWAEKKLIQSLPKFAIAATSEDLQVAFETHYTETQEHVNRLEKVFSIIHEPAKTKKSPAMVGLLDECNEIIKSTEENSVVRDCGLIFATQKVEHYEIASYGTLKTIASILKYNQAAELLQITLNEEIQADNKLTDLADAYINMEVVLE
;
A
#
# COMPACT_ATOMS: atom_id res chain seq x y z
N MET A 1 14.81 11.48 -40.71
CA MET A 1 15.07 10.49 -39.64
C MET A 1 15.16 11.12 -38.24
N LYS A 2 16.02 12.13 -37.99
CA LYS A 2 16.14 12.77 -36.65
C LYS A 2 14.82 13.34 -36.08
N ASN A 3 14.01 14.04 -36.88
CA ASN A 3 12.70 14.56 -36.43
C ASN A 3 11.68 13.48 -36.03
N HIS A 4 11.73 12.31 -36.66
CA HIS A 4 10.78 11.23 -36.37
C HIS A 4 11.10 10.55 -35.04
N ILE A 5 12.38 10.32 -34.76
CA ILE A 5 12.87 9.77 -33.48
C ILE A 5 12.55 10.73 -32.32
N THR A 6 12.79 12.03 -32.48
CA THR A 6 12.45 13.04 -31.46
C THR A 6 10.95 13.06 -31.13
N GLN A 7 10.08 12.96 -32.13
CA GLN A 7 8.63 12.90 -31.89
C GLN A 7 8.20 11.60 -31.19
N ILE A 8 8.81 10.47 -31.53
CA ILE A 8 8.54 9.19 -30.86
C ILE A 8 8.94 9.27 -29.39
N VAL A 9 10.14 9.76 -29.08
CA VAL A 9 10.64 9.90 -27.71
C VAL A 9 9.75 10.85 -26.90
N LYS A 10 9.37 11.99 -27.46
CA LYS A 10 8.46 12.95 -26.80
C LYS A 10 7.10 12.33 -26.49
N ARG A 11 6.49 11.65 -27.46
CA ARG A 11 5.18 10.99 -27.30
C ARG A 11 5.23 9.86 -26.27
N THR A 12 6.32 9.10 -26.23
CA THR A 12 6.52 8.05 -25.21
C THR A 12 6.67 8.65 -23.82
N GLY A 13 7.40 9.76 -23.67
CA GLY A 13 7.53 10.48 -22.40
C GLY A 13 6.19 11.01 -21.87
N GLU A 14 5.35 11.60 -22.73
CA GLU A 14 4.02 12.08 -22.35
C GLU A 14 3.09 10.95 -21.91
N LYS A 15 3.10 9.82 -22.62
CA LYS A 15 2.33 8.63 -22.24
C LYS A 15 2.80 8.03 -20.92
N LEU A 16 4.11 7.97 -20.70
CA LEU A 16 4.68 7.47 -19.46
C LEU A 16 4.35 8.40 -18.28
N ARG A 17 4.41 9.72 -18.47
CA ARG A 17 3.97 10.69 -17.46
C ARG A 17 2.49 10.52 -17.13
N LYS A 18 1.64 10.31 -18.13
CA LYS A 18 0.21 10.04 -17.89
C LYS A 18 0.02 8.78 -17.05
N LEU A 19 0.71 7.68 -17.39
CA LEU A 19 0.68 6.44 -16.61
C LEU A 19 1.13 6.67 -15.16
N PHE A 20 2.22 7.41 -14.96
CA PHE A 20 2.73 7.77 -13.64
C PHE A 20 1.70 8.54 -12.81
N VAL A 21 1.10 9.59 -13.39
CA VAL A 21 0.09 10.38 -12.71
C VAL A 21 -1.15 9.54 -12.40
N ASP A 22 -1.64 8.74 -13.35
CA ASP A 22 -2.80 7.89 -13.11
C ASP A 22 -2.54 6.85 -12.01
N GLY A 23 -1.32 6.31 -11.92
CA GLY A 23 -0.91 5.42 -10.84
C GLY A 23 -0.79 6.13 -9.47
N LEU A 24 -0.24 7.35 -9.44
CA LEU A 24 -0.21 8.17 -8.21
C LEU A 24 -1.63 8.47 -7.69
N ARG A 25 -2.58 8.76 -8.59
CA ARG A 25 -3.98 9.01 -8.20
C ARG A 25 -4.66 7.76 -7.65
N ASP A 26 -4.28 6.60 -8.17
CA ASP A 26 -4.81 5.30 -7.76
C ASP A 26 -4.31 4.93 -6.36
N ILE A 27 -2.99 4.95 -6.13
CA ILE A 27 -2.41 4.65 -4.82
C ILE A 27 -2.81 5.71 -3.77
N TYR A 28 -2.92 6.99 -4.15
CA TYR A 28 -3.42 8.03 -3.25
C TYR A 28 -4.88 7.82 -2.81
N TRP A 29 -5.71 7.22 -3.67
CA TRP A 29 -7.04 6.80 -3.27
C TRP A 29 -6.99 5.60 -2.33
N ALA A 30 -6.11 4.64 -2.62
CA ALA A 30 -5.94 3.40 -1.87
C ALA A 30 -5.54 3.69 -0.41
N GLU A 31 -4.47 4.46 -0.23
CA GLU A 31 -3.96 4.95 1.06
C GLU A 31 -5.05 5.64 1.90
N LYS A 32 -5.77 6.59 1.28
CA LYS A 32 -6.90 7.28 1.94
C LYS A 32 -8.02 6.34 2.36
N LYS A 33 -8.19 5.22 1.69
CA LYS A 33 -9.18 4.18 2.06
C LYS A 33 -8.65 3.22 3.08
N LEU A 34 -7.36 2.94 3.07
CA LEU A 34 -6.70 2.13 4.08
C LEU A 34 -6.75 2.82 5.45
N ILE A 35 -6.49 4.13 5.52
CA ILE A 35 -6.68 4.96 6.74
C ILE A 35 -8.08 4.78 7.36
N GLN A 36 -9.12 4.67 6.53
CA GLN A 36 -10.50 4.50 7.02
C GLN A 36 -10.76 3.09 7.56
N SER A 37 -9.95 2.12 7.18
CA SER A 37 -10.17 0.69 7.42
C SER A 37 -9.28 0.16 8.56
N LEU A 38 -8.05 0.67 8.70
CA LEU A 38 -7.11 0.21 9.72
C LEU A 38 -7.63 0.31 11.16
N PRO A 39 -8.35 1.38 11.60
CA PRO A 39 -8.93 1.40 12.94
C PRO A 39 -9.94 0.27 13.17
N LYS A 40 -10.67 -0.13 12.13
CA LYS A 40 -11.58 -1.28 12.20
C LYS A 40 -10.81 -2.59 12.33
N PHE A 41 -9.69 -2.74 11.62
CA PHE A 41 -8.86 -3.94 11.68
C PHE A 41 -8.20 -4.06 13.07
N ALA A 42 -7.70 -2.96 13.63
CA ALA A 42 -7.16 -2.89 14.99
C ALA A 42 -8.18 -3.30 16.06
N ILE A 43 -9.45 -2.89 15.93
CA ILE A 43 -10.54 -3.29 16.85
C ILE A 43 -10.90 -4.77 16.67
N ALA A 44 -10.80 -5.31 15.45
CA ALA A 44 -11.18 -6.68 15.17
C ALA A 44 -10.09 -7.71 15.52
N ALA A 45 -8.83 -7.28 15.63
CA ALA A 45 -7.70 -8.10 16.06
C ALA A 45 -7.89 -8.58 17.51
N THR A 46 -7.45 -9.80 17.77
CA THR A 46 -7.54 -10.49 19.06
C THR A 46 -6.30 -10.26 19.91
N SER A 47 -5.12 -10.37 19.30
CA SER A 47 -3.85 -10.11 19.99
C SER A 47 -3.54 -8.62 20.08
N GLU A 48 -2.98 -8.23 21.22
CA GLU A 48 -2.44 -6.87 21.42
C GLU A 48 -1.36 -6.54 20.38
N ASP A 49 -0.50 -7.50 20.03
CA ASP A 49 0.55 -7.30 19.04
C ASP A 49 0.01 -6.99 17.64
N LEU A 50 -1.04 -7.70 17.19
CA LEU A 50 -1.66 -7.42 15.89
C LEU A 50 -2.46 -6.10 15.90
N GLN A 51 -3.12 -5.78 17.02
CA GLN A 51 -3.77 -4.48 17.20
C GLN A 51 -2.75 -3.33 17.07
N VAL A 52 -1.62 -3.43 17.78
CA VAL A 52 -0.53 -2.44 17.72
C VAL A 52 0.06 -2.33 16.32
N ALA A 53 0.19 -3.44 15.60
CA ALA A 53 0.66 -3.42 14.21
C ALA A 53 -0.28 -2.59 13.31
N PHE A 54 -1.60 -2.77 13.41
CA PHE A 54 -2.56 -1.98 12.65
C PHE A 54 -2.63 -0.51 13.07
N GLU A 55 -2.48 -0.18 14.35
CA GLU A 55 -2.41 1.21 14.84
C GLU A 55 -1.13 1.92 14.38
N THR A 56 0.00 1.21 14.39
CA THR A 56 1.28 1.71 13.88
C THR A 56 1.14 1.99 12.39
N HIS A 57 0.65 1.01 11.64
CA HIS A 57 0.48 1.13 10.20
C HIS A 57 -0.52 2.25 9.83
N TYR A 58 -1.56 2.49 10.63
CA TYR A 58 -2.46 3.63 10.45
C TYR A 58 -1.72 4.97 10.50
N THR A 59 -0.79 5.11 11.44
CA THR A 59 0.02 6.33 11.59
C THR A 59 0.98 6.50 10.41
N GLU A 60 1.61 5.42 9.95
CA GLU A 60 2.49 5.41 8.77
C GLU A 60 1.71 5.77 7.50
N THR A 61 0.55 5.16 7.27
CA THR A 61 -0.35 5.41 6.13
C THR A 61 -0.76 6.90 6.04
N GLN A 62 -0.97 7.57 7.18
CA GLN A 62 -1.21 9.03 7.19
C GLN A 62 -0.02 9.82 6.64
N GLU A 63 1.20 9.44 7.02
CA GLU A 63 2.41 10.03 6.48
C GLU A 63 2.64 9.66 5.01
N HIS A 64 2.21 8.49 4.55
CA HIS A 64 2.25 8.10 3.13
C HIS A 64 1.36 9.03 2.30
N VAL A 65 0.14 9.33 2.76
CA VAL A 65 -0.75 10.33 2.14
C VAL A 65 -0.08 11.71 2.08
N ASN A 66 0.53 12.18 3.17
CA ASN A 66 1.27 13.45 3.19
C ASN A 66 2.44 13.46 2.19
N ARG A 67 3.13 12.32 2.06
CA ARG A 67 4.25 12.13 1.15
C ARG A 67 3.80 12.13 -0.31
N LEU A 68 2.67 11.50 -0.64
CA LEU A 68 2.05 11.55 -1.96
C LEU A 68 1.63 12.98 -2.35
N GLU A 69 1.09 13.77 -1.42
CA GLU A 69 0.75 15.17 -1.68
C GLU A 69 1.98 16.02 -2.03
N LYS A 70 3.11 15.77 -1.36
CA LYS A 70 4.41 16.37 -1.74
C LYS A 70 4.84 15.93 -3.13
N VAL A 71 4.70 14.65 -3.47
CA VAL A 71 5.00 14.11 -4.81
C VAL A 71 4.16 14.79 -5.89
N PHE A 72 2.86 14.95 -5.69
CA PHE A 72 1.97 15.69 -6.60
C PHE A 72 2.44 17.13 -6.82
N SER A 73 2.83 17.82 -5.74
CA SER A 73 3.37 19.18 -5.81
C SER A 73 4.67 19.26 -6.63
N ILE A 74 5.61 18.33 -6.41
CA ILE A 74 6.90 18.25 -7.12
C ILE A 74 6.70 18.12 -8.64
N ILE A 75 5.70 17.36 -9.07
CA ILE A 75 5.43 17.11 -10.50
C ILE A 75 4.43 18.10 -11.12
N HIS A 76 4.02 19.10 -10.35
CA HIS A 76 3.04 20.13 -10.71
C HIS A 76 1.69 19.54 -11.16
N GLU A 77 1.20 18.53 -10.45
CA GLU A 77 -0.12 17.94 -10.65
C GLU A 77 -0.99 18.15 -9.41
N PRO A 78 -2.31 18.40 -9.57
CA PRO A 78 -3.21 18.43 -8.43
C PRO A 78 -3.36 17.03 -7.83
N ALA A 79 -3.24 16.93 -6.51
CA ALA A 79 -3.54 15.72 -5.75
C ALA A 79 -5.04 15.39 -5.86
N LYS A 80 -5.37 14.51 -6.81
CA LYS A 80 -6.74 14.03 -7.04
C LYS A 80 -6.73 12.54 -6.92
N THR A 81 -7.72 11.99 -6.24
CA THR A 81 -7.85 10.54 -6.15
C THR A 81 -8.51 9.98 -7.41
N LYS A 82 -8.16 8.74 -7.75
CA LYS A 82 -8.87 7.90 -8.71
C LYS A 82 -9.20 6.60 -7.99
N LYS A 83 -10.47 6.21 -7.96
CA LYS A 83 -10.90 4.99 -7.28
C LYS A 83 -10.10 3.78 -7.78
N SER A 84 -9.46 3.06 -6.88
CA SER A 84 -8.72 1.82 -7.14
C SER A 84 -9.62 0.61 -6.95
N PRO A 85 -10.02 -0.10 -8.01
CA PRO A 85 -10.82 -1.32 -7.87
C PRO A 85 -10.06 -2.44 -7.15
N ALA A 86 -8.73 -2.47 -7.29
CA ALA A 86 -7.88 -3.45 -6.62
C ALA A 86 -7.95 -3.28 -5.10
N MET A 87 -7.68 -2.07 -4.59
CA MET A 87 -7.76 -1.80 -3.15
C MET A 87 -9.17 -2.01 -2.60
N VAL A 88 -10.24 -1.71 -3.36
CA VAL A 88 -11.62 -2.06 -2.93
C VAL A 88 -11.75 -3.55 -2.65
N GLY A 89 -11.34 -4.40 -3.59
CA GLY A 89 -11.47 -5.85 -3.44
C GLY A 89 -10.64 -6.41 -2.29
N LEU A 90 -9.42 -5.89 -2.09
CA LEU A 90 -8.56 -6.31 -0.98
C LEU A 90 -9.15 -5.91 0.37
N LEU A 91 -9.66 -4.69 0.52
CA LEU A 91 -10.31 -4.26 1.76
C LEU A 91 -11.63 -5.02 2.00
N ASP A 92 -12.37 -5.36 0.94
CA ASP A 92 -13.56 -6.21 1.04
C ASP A 92 -13.19 -7.60 1.55
N GLU A 93 -12.06 -8.17 1.13
CA GLU A 93 -11.53 -9.43 1.66
C GLU A 93 -11.21 -9.33 3.17
N CYS A 94 -10.48 -8.30 3.61
CA CYS A 94 -10.23 -8.06 5.04
C CYS A 94 -11.54 -7.95 5.84
N ASN A 95 -12.53 -7.24 5.29
CA ASN A 95 -13.83 -7.08 5.92
C ASN A 95 -14.62 -8.39 6.00
N GLU A 96 -14.45 -9.29 5.04
CA GLU A 96 -15.10 -10.60 5.05
C GLU A 96 -14.48 -11.53 6.08
N ILE A 97 -13.16 -11.47 6.29
CA ILE A 97 -12.52 -12.19 7.41
C ILE A 97 -13.17 -11.79 8.74
N ILE A 98 -13.34 -10.49 9.00
CA ILE A 98 -13.96 -10.02 10.25
C ILE A 98 -15.38 -10.57 10.44
N LYS A 99 -16.15 -10.68 9.35
CA LYS A 99 -17.54 -11.17 9.41
C LYS A 99 -17.65 -12.69 9.53
N SER A 100 -16.73 -13.42 8.91
CA SER A 100 -16.82 -14.87 8.72
C SER A 100 -16.05 -15.69 9.77
N THR A 101 -15.23 -15.03 10.59
CA THR A 101 -14.46 -15.66 11.68
C THR A 101 -15.05 -15.32 13.04
N GLU A 102 -14.82 -16.18 14.04
CA GLU A 102 -15.26 -15.95 15.42
C GLU A 102 -14.50 -14.78 16.07
N GLU A 103 -15.20 -14.00 16.90
CA GLU A 103 -14.57 -12.91 17.66
C GLU A 103 -13.55 -13.45 18.67
N ASN A 104 -12.44 -12.73 18.83
CA ASN A 104 -11.37 -13.09 19.77
C ASN A 104 -10.76 -14.49 19.50
N SER A 105 -10.55 -14.85 18.23
CA SER A 105 -10.01 -16.15 17.83
C SER A 105 -8.69 -16.03 17.07
N VAL A 106 -7.81 -17.02 17.24
CA VAL A 106 -6.56 -17.14 16.47
C VAL A 106 -6.84 -17.20 14.97
N VAL A 107 -7.92 -17.90 14.58
CA VAL A 107 -8.36 -18.00 13.17
C VAL A 107 -8.66 -16.62 12.58
N ARG A 108 -9.26 -15.71 13.36
CA ARG A 108 -9.50 -14.33 12.93
C ARG A 108 -8.18 -13.60 12.70
N ASP A 109 -7.25 -13.67 13.64
CA ASP A 109 -5.96 -12.96 13.53
C ASP A 109 -5.14 -13.48 12.36
N CYS A 110 -5.05 -14.80 12.16
CA CYS A 110 -4.39 -15.39 10.99
C CYS A 110 -5.07 -14.96 9.69
N GLY A 111 -6.40 -14.92 9.65
CA GLY A 111 -7.15 -14.44 8.49
C GLY A 111 -6.91 -12.96 8.20
N LEU A 112 -6.84 -12.13 9.24
CA LEU A 112 -6.58 -10.69 9.12
C LEU A 112 -5.17 -10.46 8.58
N ILE A 113 -4.16 -11.11 9.17
CA ILE A 113 -2.77 -11.06 8.70
C ILE A 113 -2.69 -11.47 7.22
N PHE A 114 -3.29 -12.61 6.86
CA PHE A 114 -3.29 -13.09 5.49
C PHE A 114 -3.91 -12.10 4.50
N ALA A 115 -5.05 -11.49 4.85
CA ALA A 115 -5.72 -10.53 3.99
C ALA A 115 -4.95 -9.20 3.91
N THR A 116 -4.39 -8.70 5.01
CA THR A 116 -3.64 -7.44 5.02
C THR A 116 -2.28 -7.56 4.36
N GLN A 117 -1.59 -8.71 4.42
CA GLN A 117 -0.38 -8.90 3.62
C GLN A 117 -0.65 -8.75 2.11
N LYS A 118 -1.83 -9.12 1.61
CA LYS A 118 -2.19 -8.86 0.21
C LYS A 118 -2.34 -7.36 -0.09
N VAL A 119 -2.79 -6.58 0.89
CA VAL A 119 -2.82 -5.11 0.83
C VAL A 119 -1.38 -4.59 0.72
N GLU A 120 -0.48 -5.01 1.62
CA GLU A 120 0.93 -4.61 1.59
C GLU A 120 1.59 -4.95 0.24
N HIS A 121 1.41 -6.18 -0.26
CA HIS A 121 1.98 -6.61 -1.52
C HIS A 121 1.46 -5.80 -2.73
N TYR A 122 0.20 -5.36 -2.70
CA TYR A 122 -0.34 -4.45 -3.70
C TYR A 122 0.37 -3.08 -3.65
N GLU A 123 0.63 -2.55 -2.45
CA GLU A 123 1.30 -1.26 -2.26
C GLU A 123 2.78 -1.35 -2.61
N ILE A 124 3.48 -2.40 -2.20
CA ILE A 124 4.88 -2.69 -2.57
C ILE A 124 5.04 -2.72 -4.09
N ALA A 125 4.15 -3.43 -4.81
CA ALA A 125 4.19 -3.48 -6.27
C ALA A 125 3.92 -2.09 -6.91
N SER A 126 2.98 -1.35 -6.34
CA SER A 126 2.59 -0.01 -6.80
C SER A 126 3.72 0.99 -6.61
N TYR A 127 4.24 1.13 -5.40
CA TYR A 127 5.33 2.05 -5.05
C TYR A 127 6.64 1.68 -5.76
N GLY A 128 6.99 0.39 -5.85
CA GLY A 128 8.17 -0.05 -6.61
C GLY A 128 8.13 0.38 -8.08
N THR A 129 6.97 0.24 -8.71
CA THR A 129 6.77 0.67 -10.10
C THR A 129 6.77 2.19 -10.23
N LEU A 130 6.03 2.90 -9.37
CA LEU A 130 5.92 4.37 -9.41
C LEU A 130 7.27 5.03 -9.18
N LYS A 131 8.04 4.58 -8.19
CA LYS A 131 9.40 5.06 -7.92
C LYS A 131 10.31 4.89 -9.15
N THR A 132 10.23 3.73 -9.80
CA THR A 132 11.01 3.46 -11.03
C THR A 132 10.62 4.41 -12.16
N ILE A 133 9.32 4.61 -12.39
CA ILE A 133 8.84 5.54 -13.42
C ILE A 133 9.24 6.99 -13.10
N ALA A 134 9.16 7.41 -11.83
CA ALA A 134 9.62 8.72 -11.40
C ALA A 134 11.10 8.96 -11.74
N SER A 135 11.97 7.96 -11.53
CA SER A 135 13.38 8.02 -11.93
C SER A 135 13.58 8.12 -13.45
N ILE A 136 12.78 7.40 -14.25
CA ILE A 136 12.82 7.49 -15.72
C ILE A 136 12.44 8.89 -16.20
N LEU A 137 11.39 9.47 -15.59
CA LEU A 137 10.91 10.82 -15.87
C LEU A 137 11.78 11.93 -15.26
N LYS A 138 12.86 11.57 -14.56
CA LYS A 138 13.80 12.49 -13.87
C LYS A 138 13.18 13.30 -12.74
N TYR A 139 12.10 12.79 -12.14
CA TYR A 139 11.52 13.32 -10.91
C TYR A 139 12.24 12.73 -9.69
N ASN A 140 13.53 13.04 -9.53
CA ASN A 140 14.40 12.39 -8.55
C ASN A 140 13.90 12.53 -7.11
N GLN A 141 13.48 13.73 -6.71
CA GLN A 141 12.89 13.96 -5.38
C GLN A 141 11.61 13.15 -5.15
N ALA A 142 10.75 13.03 -6.17
CA ALA A 142 9.58 12.18 -6.06
C ALA A 142 9.94 10.70 -5.94
N ALA A 143 10.96 10.24 -6.67
CA ALA A 143 11.45 8.86 -6.58
C ALA A 143 12.02 8.54 -5.19
N GLU A 144 12.74 9.47 -4.57
CA GLU A 144 13.23 9.34 -3.18
C GLU A 144 12.09 9.23 -2.19
N LEU A 145 11.08 10.11 -2.29
CA LEU A 145 9.91 10.06 -1.43
C LEU A 145 9.15 8.73 -1.59
N LEU A 146 8.89 8.29 -2.82
CA LEU A 146 8.22 7.00 -3.08
C LEU A 146 9.03 5.79 -2.59
N GLN A 147 10.37 5.89 -2.57
CA GLN A 147 11.23 4.84 -2.01
C GLN A 147 11.11 4.75 -0.49
N ILE A 148 10.91 5.87 0.21
CA ILE A 148 10.70 5.87 1.65
C ILE A 148 9.41 5.11 1.98
N THR A 149 8.30 5.45 1.32
CA THR A 149 7.04 4.72 1.50
C THR A 149 7.19 3.24 1.17
N LEU A 150 7.81 2.89 0.03
CA LEU A 150 8.07 1.50 -0.31
C LEU A 150 8.80 0.73 0.81
N ASN A 151 9.78 1.37 1.46
CA ASN A 151 10.49 0.71 2.55
C ASN A 151 9.60 0.53 3.78
N GLU A 152 8.77 1.50 4.11
CA GLU A 152 7.78 1.44 5.19
C GLU A 152 6.81 0.26 4.94
N GLU A 153 6.24 0.12 3.73
CA GLU A 153 5.34 -1.02 3.39
C GLU A 153 6.04 -2.38 3.48
N ILE A 154 7.31 -2.46 3.06
CA ILE A 154 8.09 -3.70 3.21
C ILE A 154 8.28 -4.04 4.69
N GLN A 155 8.47 -3.04 5.56
CA GLN A 155 8.58 -3.30 6.99
C GLN A 155 7.25 -3.72 7.60
N ALA A 156 6.13 -3.13 7.17
CA ALA A 156 4.80 -3.53 7.59
C ALA A 156 4.50 -5.00 7.24
N ASP A 157 4.80 -5.42 6.00
CA ASP A 157 4.65 -6.82 5.56
C ASP A 157 5.55 -7.79 6.34
N ASN A 158 6.80 -7.41 6.58
CA ASN A 158 7.71 -8.23 7.42
C ASN A 158 7.15 -8.38 8.84
N LYS A 159 6.62 -7.30 9.42
CA LYS A 159 6.01 -7.34 10.76
C LYS A 159 4.80 -8.27 10.80
N LEU A 160 3.97 -8.27 9.76
CA LEU A 160 2.85 -9.21 9.62
C LEU A 160 3.34 -10.65 9.49
N THR A 161 4.43 -10.89 8.76
CA THR A 161 5.07 -12.22 8.65
C THR A 161 5.57 -12.71 10.00
N ASP A 162 6.28 -11.86 10.76
CA ASP A 162 6.76 -12.21 12.10
C ASP A 162 5.61 -12.58 13.05
N LEU A 163 4.47 -11.88 12.94
CA LEU A 163 3.26 -12.19 13.73
C LEU A 163 2.64 -13.51 13.30
N ALA A 164 2.56 -13.80 12.00
CA ALA A 164 2.08 -15.09 11.50
C ALA A 164 2.94 -16.25 12.01
N ASP A 165 4.27 -16.10 11.97
CA ASP A 165 5.20 -17.11 12.48
C ASP A 165 5.06 -17.30 13.99
N ALA A 166 4.85 -16.22 14.76
CA ALA A 166 4.60 -16.32 16.19
C ALA A 166 3.34 -17.15 16.49
N TYR A 167 2.26 -16.97 15.72
CA TYR A 167 1.04 -17.78 15.84
C TYR A 167 1.25 -19.26 15.52
N ILE A 168 1.96 -19.57 14.43
CA ILE A 168 2.29 -20.95 14.06
C ILE A 168 3.09 -21.63 15.18
N ASN A 169 4.04 -20.91 15.78
CA ASN A 169 4.87 -21.44 16.86
C ASN A 169 4.15 -21.59 18.21
N MET A 170 3.07 -20.82 18.45
CA MET A 170 2.20 -21.01 19.61
C MET A 170 1.32 -22.28 19.49
N GLU A 171 0.99 -22.70 18.26
CA GLU A 171 0.14 -23.86 17.98
C GLU A 171 0.88 -25.20 17.75
N VAL A 172 2.22 -25.27 17.90
CA VAL A 172 2.96 -26.56 17.92
C VAL A 172 2.63 -27.42 19.17
N VAL A 173 1.49 -27.16 19.83
CA VAL A 173 0.88 -27.96 20.90
C VAL A 173 -0.45 -28.59 20.43
N LEU A 174 -0.75 -28.56 19.13
CA LEU A 174 -1.86 -29.33 18.57
C LEU A 174 -1.42 -30.77 18.28
N GLU A 175 -1.62 -31.65 19.26
CA GLU A 175 -1.66 -33.11 19.10
C GLU A 175 -2.87 -33.58 18.27
#